data_AF-A0A3L7SPL2-F1
#
_entry.id   AF-A0A3L7SPL2-F1
#
_cell.length_a   1.000
_cell.length_b   1.000
_cell.length_c   1.000
_cell.angle_alpha   90.00
_cell.angle_beta   90.00
_cell.angle_gamma   90.00
#
_symmetry.space_group_name_H-M   'P 1'
#
loop_
_entity.id
_entity.type
_entity.pdbx_description
1 polymer ?
#
loop_
_entity_poly.entity_id
_entity_poly.type
_entity_poly.pdbx_seq_one_letter_code
_entity_poly.pdbx_strand_id
1 'polypeptide(L)'
;RATHAPESPPFTLAAARDPQARLLWRRHARRLDAEQVRDAALVASGELDATTAGPPVPAAKPRRALYVSVLRNTRDPLLDAFDFPDAAASCSRRNTTTTPSQALLLLNGEWLLARARALALRIDRQGLGDDRSRAAEALRTVIGREPSAETIEACTDFLGLQRSRLDADASTFSVALSEPMPQREGLAATIDPARPDALLTVPGSASGAKPEAGPFPANDFTFEAAVVLRSFPAEGRVRTIASQGFGSDESPGWSLDVDAAGRLGLKVRGARKDGETKIPIRAEIDAGLCLALERPYAIALAVRVVDAGDRRVDFQIRDLSDNDAAARLATVTHGFDGSHATSQPFAIGGRSGCGDSSWDGLIDEVRLSRRALQRAELLQEQGSAGDAVVAAWTFEETPGFAVDTAGRGRDLVRGGLQVAPVKDLRGYEALVDLCHVLLNSSDFLYVD
;
A
#
# COMPACT_ATOMS: atom_id res chain seq x y z
N ARG A 1 -36.90 13.77 -10.08
CA ARG A 1 -36.72 15.21 -9.74
C ARG A 1 -35.96 15.81 -10.91
N ALA A 2 -36.64 16.56 -11.78
CA ALA A 2 -36.05 17.08 -13.01
C ALA A 2 -35.07 18.22 -12.68
N THR A 3 -33.78 17.97 -12.82
CA THR A 3 -32.78 19.04 -12.95
C THR A 3 -33.04 19.71 -14.30
N HIS A 4 -33.64 20.89 -14.29
CA HIS A 4 -33.84 21.66 -15.53
C HIS A 4 -32.48 21.96 -16.15
N ALA A 5 -32.35 21.61 -17.43
CA ALA A 5 -31.17 21.93 -18.21
C ALA A 5 -30.96 23.45 -18.20
N PRO A 6 -29.73 23.93 -17.95
CA PRO A 6 -29.40 25.36 -17.90
C PRO A 6 -29.68 26.10 -19.23
N GLU A 7 -29.96 25.36 -20.31
CA GLU A 7 -30.28 25.90 -21.64
C GLU A 7 -31.78 26.04 -21.91
N SER A 8 -32.65 25.67 -20.97
CA SER A 8 -34.09 25.86 -21.18
C SER A 8 -34.42 27.37 -21.24
N PRO A 9 -35.24 27.84 -22.21
CA PRO A 9 -35.60 29.26 -22.35
C PRO A 9 -36.08 29.94 -21.05
N PRO A 10 -36.82 29.27 -20.14
CA PRO A 10 -37.18 29.85 -18.84
C PRO A 10 -35.97 30.10 -17.92
N PHE A 11 -34.95 29.25 -17.98
CA PHE A 11 -33.74 29.36 -17.17
C PHE A 11 -32.89 30.57 -17.59
N THR A 12 -32.69 30.76 -18.89
CA THR A 12 -31.92 31.92 -19.43
C THR A 12 -32.60 33.24 -19.08
N LEU A 13 -33.93 33.30 -19.15
CA LEU A 13 -34.69 34.50 -18.78
C LEU A 13 -34.60 34.79 -17.28
N ALA A 14 -34.69 33.75 -16.44
CA ALA A 14 -34.56 33.88 -15.00
C ALA A 14 -33.14 34.29 -14.59
N ALA A 15 -32.11 33.73 -15.24
CA ALA A 15 -30.72 34.11 -15.06
C ALA A 15 -30.44 35.58 -15.39
N ALA A 16 -31.06 36.10 -16.45
CA ALA A 16 -30.92 37.50 -16.83
C ALA A 16 -31.65 38.46 -15.87
N ARG A 17 -32.80 38.06 -15.32
CA ARG A 17 -33.64 38.92 -14.46
C ARG A 17 -33.30 38.86 -12.98
N ASP A 18 -32.81 37.72 -12.51
CA ASP A 18 -32.38 37.50 -11.13
C ASP A 18 -31.07 36.69 -11.09
N PRO A 19 -29.93 37.28 -11.48
CA PRO A 19 -28.65 36.59 -11.57
C PRO A 19 -28.21 35.97 -10.22
N GLN A 20 -28.59 36.65 -9.14
CA GLN A 20 -28.30 36.24 -7.76
C GLN A 20 -29.32 35.22 -7.22
N ALA A 21 -30.25 34.72 -8.02
CA ALA A 21 -31.26 33.74 -7.60
C ALA A 21 -31.94 34.09 -6.26
N ARG A 22 -32.25 35.38 -6.03
CA ARG A 22 -32.92 35.88 -4.83
C ARG A 22 -34.34 35.33 -4.71
N LEU A 23 -34.99 35.05 -5.83
CA LEU A 23 -36.32 34.43 -5.91
C LEU A 23 -36.26 32.90 -5.88
N LEU A 24 -35.08 32.32 -5.63
CA LEU A 24 -34.87 30.87 -5.47
C LEU A 24 -35.30 30.04 -6.69
N TRP A 25 -35.23 30.62 -7.89
CA TRP A 25 -35.54 29.94 -9.16
C TRP A 25 -34.48 28.88 -9.54
N ARG A 26 -33.30 28.94 -8.93
CA ARG A 26 -32.30 27.89 -8.88
C ARG A 26 -31.74 27.75 -7.48
N ARG A 27 -31.16 26.61 -7.18
CA ARG A 27 -30.41 26.43 -5.94
C ARG A 27 -29.01 27.05 -6.08
N HIS A 28 -28.50 27.51 -4.96
CA HIS A 28 -27.21 28.18 -4.87
C HIS A 28 -26.11 27.13 -4.71
N ALA A 29 -25.07 27.25 -5.54
CA ALA A 29 -23.87 26.47 -5.41
C ALA A 29 -23.33 26.59 -3.98
N ARG A 30 -23.20 25.45 -3.30
CA ARG A 30 -22.66 25.38 -1.95
C ARG A 30 -21.40 24.52 -1.97
N ARG A 31 -20.29 25.10 -1.52
CA ARG A 31 -19.06 24.34 -1.31
C ARG A 31 -19.29 23.23 -0.29
N LEU A 32 -18.70 22.08 -0.52
CA LEU A 32 -18.57 21.02 0.47
C LEU A 32 -17.72 21.49 1.66
N ASP A 33 -18.09 21.06 2.86
CA ASP A 33 -17.28 21.23 4.06
C ASP A 33 -16.10 20.24 4.06
N ALA A 34 -15.07 20.47 4.88
CA ALA A 34 -13.89 19.61 5.00
C ALA A 34 -14.22 18.10 5.09
N GLU A 35 -15.14 17.75 5.98
CA GLU A 35 -15.59 16.36 6.18
C GLU A 35 -16.28 15.81 4.93
N GLN A 36 -17.06 16.66 4.23
CA GLN A 36 -17.79 16.28 3.02
C GLN A 36 -16.84 16.08 1.84
N VAL A 37 -15.81 16.93 1.67
CA VAL A 37 -14.78 16.78 0.64
C VAL A 37 -14.04 15.46 0.84
N ARG A 38 -13.59 15.20 2.07
CA ARG A 38 -12.89 13.95 2.42
C ARG A 38 -13.75 12.72 2.17
N ASP A 39 -14.97 12.71 2.70
CA ASP A 39 -15.87 11.56 2.56
C ASP A 39 -16.30 11.38 1.09
N ALA A 40 -16.51 12.45 0.32
CA ALA A 40 -16.81 12.36 -1.12
C ALA A 40 -15.68 11.71 -1.90
N ALA A 41 -14.42 12.05 -1.60
CA ALA A 41 -13.27 11.46 -2.28
C ALA A 41 -13.14 9.96 -1.98
N LEU A 42 -13.38 9.55 -0.73
CA LEU A 42 -13.41 8.15 -0.31
C LEU A 42 -14.58 7.36 -0.93
N VAL A 43 -15.74 8.01 -1.12
CA VAL A 43 -16.89 7.40 -1.81
C VAL A 43 -16.59 7.20 -3.28
N ALA A 44 -16.03 8.22 -3.96
CA ALA A 44 -15.67 8.14 -5.36
C ALA A 44 -14.64 7.03 -5.59
N SER A 45 -13.56 7.02 -4.82
CA SER A 45 -12.52 5.99 -4.91
C SER A 45 -12.99 4.59 -4.50
N GLY A 46 -14.10 4.47 -3.75
CA GLY A 46 -14.67 3.21 -3.32
C GLY A 46 -14.04 2.63 -2.05
N GLU A 47 -13.37 3.46 -1.27
CA GLU A 47 -12.66 3.04 -0.05
C GLU A 47 -13.42 3.35 1.22
N LEU A 48 -14.47 4.17 1.15
CA LEU A 48 -15.21 4.60 2.33
C LEU A 48 -15.73 3.41 3.15
N ASP A 49 -15.22 3.24 4.37
CA ASP A 49 -15.81 2.39 5.39
C ASP A 49 -17.06 3.08 5.97
N ALA A 50 -18.22 2.51 5.60
CA ALA A 50 -19.54 2.97 6.01
C ALA A 50 -19.97 2.44 7.39
N THR A 51 -19.12 1.71 8.11
CA THR A 51 -19.44 1.14 9.43
C THR A 51 -19.88 2.21 10.40
N THR A 52 -21.08 2.03 10.98
CA THR A 52 -21.67 2.96 11.94
C THR A 52 -21.31 2.56 13.38
N ALA A 53 -21.17 3.56 14.25
CA ALA A 53 -20.84 3.42 15.68
C ALA A 53 -19.49 2.74 16.00
N GLY A 54 -19.06 2.78 17.26
CA GLY A 54 -17.77 2.25 17.71
C GLY A 54 -16.71 3.33 17.93
N PRO A 55 -15.48 2.94 18.32
CA PRO A 55 -14.44 3.89 18.68
C PRO A 55 -13.98 4.73 17.48
N PRO A 56 -13.49 5.96 17.74
CA PRO A 56 -12.92 6.79 16.70
C PRO A 56 -11.64 6.17 16.14
N VAL A 57 -11.33 6.48 14.88
CA VAL A 57 -10.14 5.99 14.18
C VAL A 57 -9.21 7.13 13.76
N PRO A 58 -7.90 6.89 13.55
CA PRO A 58 -7.00 7.88 12.96
C PRO A 58 -7.49 8.37 11.58
N ALA A 59 -7.17 9.61 11.21
CA ALA A 59 -7.63 10.24 9.97
C ALA A 59 -7.18 9.50 8.69
N ALA A 60 -6.08 8.77 8.75
CA ALA A 60 -5.56 7.93 7.67
C ALA A 60 -6.50 6.77 7.31
N LYS A 61 -7.37 6.32 8.23
CA LYS A 61 -8.32 5.25 7.94
C LYS A 61 -9.44 5.77 7.04
N PRO A 62 -9.91 4.99 6.04
CA PRO A 62 -10.91 5.45 5.08
C PRO A 62 -12.34 5.43 5.66
N ARG A 63 -12.50 5.68 6.96
CA ARG A 63 -13.80 5.76 7.63
C ARG A 63 -14.37 7.17 7.50
N ARG A 64 -15.70 7.30 7.54
CA ARG A 64 -16.39 8.62 7.54
C ARG A 64 -15.75 9.57 8.54
N ALA A 65 -15.53 10.82 8.14
CA ALA A 65 -14.87 11.87 8.91
C ALA A 65 -15.53 12.11 10.28
N LEU A 66 -16.83 11.83 10.41
CA LEU A 66 -17.55 11.85 11.69
C LEU A 66 -16.94 10.94 12.77
N TYR A 67 -16.30 9.84 12.38
CA TYR A 67 -15.67 8.86 13.27
C TYR A 67 -14.15 9.02 13.35
N VAL A 68 -13.60 10.09 12.79
CA VAL A 68 -12.16 10.36 12.86
C VAL A 68 -11.81 11.01 14.19
N SER A 69 -10.74 10.55 14.83
CA SER A 69 -10.21 11.15 16.05
C SER A 69 -9.65 12.55 15.78
N VAL A 70 -10.12 13.55 16.51
CA VAL A 70 -9.62 14.92 16.44
C VAL A 70 -8.58 15.15 17.53
N LEU A 71 -7.31 15.28 17.15
CA LEU A 71 -6.21 15.58 18.07
C LEU A 71 -5.93 17.09 18.05
N ARG A 72 -5.89 17.73 19.22
CA ARG A 72 -5.73 19.21 19.30
C ARG A 72 -4.41 19.71 18.71
N ASN A 73 -3.34 18.92 18.84
CA ASN A 73 -1.99 19.30 18.44
C ASN A 73 -1.55 18.70 17.08
N THR A 74 -2.39 17.85 16.49
CA THR A 74 -2.05 17.13 15.25
C THR A 74 -3.29 17.11 14.38
N ARG A 75 -3.35 18.03 13.41
CA ARG A 75 -4.48 18.15 12.51
C ARG A 75 -4.22 17.38 11.23
N ASP A 76 -5.28 16.81 10.68
CA ASP A 76 -5.25 16.24 9.35
C ASP A 76 -5.08 17.36 8.31
N PRO A 77 -4.09 17.29 7.40
CA PRO A 77 -3.81 18.37 6.46
C PRO A 77 -4.99 18.73 5.55
N LEU A 78 -5.76 17.72 5.11
CA LEU A 78 -6.92 17.96 4.24
C LEU A 78 -8.04 18.63 5.03
N LEU A 79 -8.35 18.14 6.23
CA LEU A 79 -9.41 18.73 7.04
C LEU A 79 -9.08 20.18 7.43
N ASP A 80 -7.84 20.43 7.85
CA ASP A 80 -7.40 21.77 8.25
C ASP A 80 -7.45 22.76 7.08
N ALA A 81 -7.00 22.35 5.89
CA ALA A 81 -7.03 23.20 4.70
C ALA A 81 -8.45 23.60 4.31
N PHE A 82 -9.45 22.73 4.49
CA PHE A 82 -10.85 22.98 4.10
C PHE A 82 -11.72 23.58 5.22
N ASP A 83 -11.10 24.37 6.11
CA ASP A 83 -11.75 25.12 7.19
C ASP A 83 -12.42 24.23 8.26
N PHE A 84 -11.85 23.06 8.57
CA PHE A 84 -12.34 22.26 9.70
C PHE A 84 -12.24 23.08 11.01
N PRO A 85 -13.27 23.05 11.89
CA PRO A 85 -13.27 23.86 13.10
C PRO A 85 -12.06 23.61 14.00
N ASP A 86 -11.51 24.69 14.55
CA ASP A 86 -10.45 24.62 15.54
C ASP A 86 -10.95 23.85 16.79
N ALA A 87 -10.34 22.70 17.07
CA ALA A 87 -10.67 21.86 18.22
C ALA A 87 -10.28 22.48 19.59
N ALA A 88 -9.64 23.66 19.59
CA ALA A 88 -9.27 24.42 20.78
C ALA A 88 -10.28 25.52 21.16
N ALA A 89 -11.06 26.03 20.21
CA ALA A 89 -11.98 27.16 20.43
C ALA A 89 -13.40 26.82 19.97
N SER A 90 -14.39 27.42 20.62
CA SER A 90 -15.78 27.26 20.19
C SER A 90 -16.00 27.95 18.83
N CYS A 91 -16.51 27.22 17.84
CA CYS A 91 -16.85 27.72 16.51
C CYS A 91 -18.38 27.81 16.37
N SER A 92 -18.94 29.02 16.43
CA SER A 92 -20.39 29.24 16.28
C SER A 92 -20.86 29.18 14.82
N ARG A 93 -19.98 29.52 13.89
CA ARG A 93 -20.23 29.48 12.44
C ARG A 93 -18.94 29.06 11.74
N ARG A 94 -19.03 28.04 10.88
CA ARG A 94 -17.91 27.58 10.05
C ARG A 94 -17.55 28.63 9.01
N ASN A 95 -16.24 28.81 8.82
CA ASN A 95 -15.73 29.59 7.71
C ASN A 95 -15.75 28.74 6.43
N THR A 96 -15.85 29.42 5.30
CA THR A 96 -15.78 28.81 3.98
C THR A 96 -14.88 29.71 3.15
N THR A 97 -13.60 29.40 3.11
CA THR A 97 -12.59 30.17 2.39
C THR A 97 -12.19 29.47 1.11
N THR A 98 -12.06 30.18 -0.01
CA THR A 98 -11.50 29.58 -1.23
C THR A 98 -10.09 30.13 -1.40
N THR A 99 -9.08 29.32 -1.08
CA THR A 99 -7.68 29.76 -1.10
C THR A 99 -6.86 29.03 -2.16
N PRO A 100 -5.80 29.66 -2.69
CA PRO A 100 -4.85 28.97 -3.57
C PRO A 100 -4.17 27.76 -2.89
N SER A 101 -3.97 27.80 -1.57
CA SER A 101 -3.37 26.69 -0.83
C SER A 101 -4.25 25.45 -0.81
N GLN A 102 -5.57 25.60 -0.71
CA GLN A 102 -6.51 24.47 -0.82
C GLN A 102 -6.44 23.83 -2.21
N ALA A 103 -6.43 24.64 -3.27
CA ALA A 103 -6.31 24.13 -4.63
C ALA A 103 -4.97 23.43 -4.87
N LEU A 104 -3.87 24.00 -4.37
CA LEU A 104 -2.54 23.40 -4.49
C LEU A 104 -2.43 22.08 -3.71
N LEU A 105 -3.07 22.00 -2.54
CA LEU A 105 -3.14 20.77 -1.75
C LEU A 105 -3.93 19.68 -2.47
N LEU A 106 -5.07 20.00 -3.11
CA LEU A 106 -5.79 19.01 -3.90
C LEU A 106 -4.98 18.55 -5.12
N LEU A 107 -4.27 19.48 -5.77
CA LEU A 107 -3.50 19.17 -6.98
C LEU A 107 -2.26 18.31 -6.66
N ASN A 108 -1.54 18.57 -5.57
CA ASN A 108 -0.25 17.93 -5.30
C ASN A 108 -0.25 17.03 -4.05
N GLY A 109 -1.32 17.02 -3.28
CA GLY A 109 -1.40 16.25 -2.05
C GLY A 109 -1.44 14.76 -2.33
N GLU A 110 -0.51 14.02 -1.74
CA GLU A 110 -0.42 12.55 -1.86
C GLU A 110 -1.74 11.85 -1.56
N TRP A 111 -2.48 12.36 -0.57
CA TRP A 111 -3.76 11.78 -0.19
C TRP A 111 -4.77 11.79 -1.35
N LEU A 112 -4.90 12.91 -2.08
CA LEU A 112 -5.84 13.00 -3.20
C LEU A 112 -5.31 12.29 -4.45
N LEU A 113 -4.00 12.33 -4.70
CA LEU A 113 -3.35 11.55 -5.76
C LEU A 113 -3.61 10.05 -5.58
N ALA A 114 -3.51 9.54 -4.35
CA ALA A 114 -3.84 8.16 -4.04
C ALA A 114 -5.34 7.85 -4.33
N ARG A 115 -6.26 8.77 -3.99
CA ARG A 115 -7.70 8.61 -4.28
C ARG A 115 -8.02 8.63 -5.78
N ALA A 116 -7.37 9.50 -6.56
CA ALA A 116 -7.51 9.54 -8.01
C ALA A 116 -7.12 8.19 -8.64
N ARG A 117 -6.01 7.65 -8.18
CA ARG A 117 -5.52 6.35 -8.63
C ARG A 117 -6.42 5.19 -8.19
N ALA A 118 -6.94 5.19 -6.97
CA ALA A 118 -7.93 4.19 -6.53
C ALA A 118 -9.25 4.27 -7.30
N LEU A 119 -9.70 5.47 -7.65
CA LEU A 119 -10.84 5.68 -8.54
C LEU A 119 -10.57 5.11 -9.94
N ALA A 120 -9.41 5.37 -10.52
CA ALA A 120 -9.02 4.80 -11.82
C ALA A 120 -9.03 3.26 -11.80
N LEU A 121 -8.47 2.65 -10.74
CA LEU A 121 -8.51 1.20 -10.54
C LEU A 121 -9.95 0.68 -10.45
N ARG A 122 -10.82 1.38 -9.71
CA ARG A 122 -12.24 1.02 -9.58
C ARG A 122 -12.94 1.01 -10.94
N ILE A 123 -12.64 1.98 -11.81
CA ILE A 123 -13.22 2.08 -13.16
C ILE A 123 -12.65 1.00 -14.08
N ASP A 124 -11.33 0.82 -14.09
CA ASP A 124 -10.67 -0.16 -14.95
C ASP A 124 -11.13 -1.60 -14.65
N ARG A 125 -11.38 -1.91 -13.37
CA ARG A 125 -11.94 -3.20 -12.91
C ARG A 125 -13.33 -3.51 -13.45
N GLN A 126 -14.08 -2.53 -13.92
CA GLN A 126 -15.37 -2.77 -14.56
C GLN A 126 -15.23 -3.41 -15.95
N GLY A 127 -14.01 -3.48 -16.50
CA GLY A 127 -13.75 -4.12 -17.78
C GLY A 127 -14.35 -3.35 -18.97
N LEU A 128 -14.52 -2.04 -18.84
CA LEU A 128 -15.01 -1.17 -19.90
C LEU A 128 -13.99 -1.15 -21.04
N GLY A 129 -14.45 -1.51 -22.24
CA GLY A 129 -13.59 -1.82 -23.39
C GLY A 129 -13.06 -0.60 -24.15
N ASP A 130 -13.58 0.60 -23.90
CA ASP A 130 -13.23 1.82 -24.63
C ASP A 130 -13.11 3.05 -23.70
N ASP A 131 -12.30 4.03 -24.13
CA ASP A 131 -11.97 5.23 -23.35
C ASP A 131 -13.20 6.11 -23.10
N ARG A 132 -14.16 6.16 -24.04
CA ARG A 132 -15.40 6.92 -23.89
C ARG A 132 -16.26 6.37 -22.74
N SER A 133 -16.42 5.05 -22.69
CA SER A 133 -17.15 4.37 -21.61
C SER A 133 -16.47 4.59 -20.26
N ARG A 134 -15.13 4.52 -20.21
CA ARG A 134 -14.35 4.80 -18.99
C ARG A 134 -14.51 6.24 -18.52
N ALA A 135 -14.43 7.20 -19.44
CA ALA A 135 -14.63 8.62 -19.14
C ALA A 135 -16.06 8.90 -18.62
N ALA A 136 -17.08 8.30 -19.25
CA ALA A 136 -18.47 8.43 -18.82
C ALA A 136 -18.69 7.85 -17.42
N GLU A 137 -18.11 6.69 -17.11
CA GLU A 137 -18.17 6.07 -15.78
C GLU A 137 -17.45 6.91 -14.72
N ALA A 138 -16.26 7.43 -15.04
CA ALA A 138 -15.49 8.30 -14.16
C ALA A 138 -16.27 9.55 -13.78
N LEU A 139 -16.81 10.24 -14.80
CA LEU A 139 -17.67 11.40 -14.63
C LEU A 139 -18.86 11.05 -13.74
N ARG A 140 -19.65 10.03 -14.10
CA ARG A 140 -20.87 9.63 -13.37
C ARG A 140 -20.58 9.33 -11.89
N THR A 141 -19.44 8.69 -11.62
CA THR A 141 -19.00 8.35 -10.25
C THR A 141 -18.67 9.60 -9.44
N VAL A 142 -18.00 10.58 -10.04
CA VAL A 142 -17.56 11.81 -9.36
C VAL A 142 -18.72 12.81 -9.19
N ILE A 143 -19.51 13.03 -10.25
CA ILE A 143 -20.57 14.06 -10.25
C ILE A 143 -21.91 13.54 -9.72
N GLY A 144 -22.10 12.22 -9.62
CA GLY A 144 -23.32 11.59 -9.12
C GLY A 144 -24.57 11.79 -10.00
N ARG A 145 -24.40 12.20 -11.26
CA ARG A 145 -25.45 12.42 -12.26
C ARG A 145 -24.96 11.97 -13.64
N GLU A 146 -25.88 11.85 -14.60
CA GLU A 146 -25.53 11.49 -15.97
C GLU A 146 -24.77 12.65 -16.64
N PRO A 147 -23.53 12.42 -17.14
CA PRO A 147 -22.76 13.45 -17.82
C PRO A 147 -23.33 13.75 -19.22
N SER A 148 -23.11 14.98 -19.70
CA SER A 148 -23.50 15.35 -21.07
C SER A 148 -22.56 14.69 -22.09
N ALA A 149 -23.06 14.49 -23.32
CA ALA A 149 -22.24 13.95 -24.40
C ALA A 149 -20.98 14.80 -24.64
N GLU A 150 -21.11 16.14 -24.58
CA GLU A 150 -19.99 17.08 -24.74
C GLU A 150 -18.91 16.89 -23.68
N THR A 151 -19.29 16.74 -22.41
CA THR A 151 -18.31 16.52 -21.32
C THR A 151 -17.62 15.16 -21.45
N ILE A 152 -18.32 14.14 -21.91
CA ILE A 152 -17.74 12.81 -22.18
C ILE A 152 -16.69 12.91 -23.31
N GLU A 153 -16.99 13.62 -24.41
CA GLU A 153 -16.03 13.83 -25.50
C GLU A 153 -14.78 14.55 -25.00
N ALA A 154 -14.95 15.66 -24.25
CA ALA A 154 -13.82 16.41 -23.71
C ALA A 154 -12.90 15.56 -22.81
N CYS A 155 -13.48 14.68 -21.99
CA CYS A 155 -12.71 13.74 -21.18
C CYS A 155 -12.05 12.64 -22.01
N THR A 156 -12.70 12.20 -23.10
CA THR A 156 -12.13 11.21 -24.03
C THR A 156 -10.94 11.79 -24.79
N ASP A 157 -11.06 13.02 -25.27
CA ASP A 157 -9.97 13.77 -25.91
C ASP A 157 -8.80 13.97 -24.95
N PHE A 158 -9.08 14.27 -23.67
CA PHE A 158 -8.06 14.37 -22.64
C PHE A 158 -7.28 13.06 -22.47
N LEU A 159 -7.96 11.91 -22.40
CA LEU A 159 -7.29 10.59 -22.29
C LEU A 159 -6.35 10.35 -23.47
N GLY A 160 -6.80 10.64 -24.70
CA GLY A 160 -5.98 10.53 -25.90
C GLY A 160 -4.75 11.45 -25.87
N LEU A 161 -4.93 12.69 -25.42
CA LEU A 161 -3.85 13.66 -25.27
C LEU A 161 -2.83 13.21 -24.22
N GLN A 162 -3.27 12.75 -23.05
CA GLN A 162 -2.35 12.30 -22.00
C GLN A 162 -1.58 11.05 -22.41
N ARG A 163 -2.23 10.08 -23.07
CA ARG A 163 -1.55 8.89 -23.61
C ARG A 163 -0.42 9.27 -24.58
N SER A 164 -0.52 10.41 -25.27
CA SER A 164 0.55 10.91 -26.16
C SER A 164 1.70 11.63 -25.44
N ARG A 165 1.43 12.17 -24.23
CA ARG A 165 2.40 12.90 -23.40
C ARG A 165 3.18 12.00 -22.45
N LEU A 166 2.61 10.87 -22.06
CA LEU A 166 3.23 9.90 -21.17
C LEU A 166 4.31 9.10 -21.91
N ASP A 167 5.53 9.11 -21.39
CA ASP A 167 6.66 8.35 -21.92
C ASP A 167 6.45 6.83 -21.76
N ALA A 168 7.01 6.02 -22.66
CA ALA A 168 6.85 4.55 -22.63
C ALA A 168 7.49 3.89 -21.40
N ASP A 169 8.51 4.56 -20.83
CA ASP A 169 9.35 4.01 -19.78
C ASP A 169 8.92 4.47 -18.37
N ALA A 170 7.94 5.38 -18.27
CA ALA A 170 7.73 6.20 -17.05
C ALA A 170 6.74 5.66 -16.02
N SER A 171 6.13 4.48 -16.19
CA SER A 171 5.31 3.91 -15.11
C SER A 171 5.01 2.44 -15.33
N THR A 172 5.59 1.57 -14.50
CA THR A 172 4.99 0.29 -14.12
C THR A 172 4.38 0.46 -12.72
N PHE A 173 3.52 1.47 -12.55
CA PHE A 173 3.02 1.82 -11.23
C PHE A 173 1.69 1.11 -10.94
N SER A 174 1.74 0.07 -10.12
CA SER A 174 0.55 -0.59 -9.58
C SER A 174 0.05 0.17 -8.35
N VAL A 175 -0.66 1.28 -8.56
CA VAL A 175 -1.17 2.10 -7.43
C VAL A 175 -1.99 1.29 -6.43
N ALA A 176 -2.67 0.24 -6.90
CA ALA A 176 -3.47 -0.63 -6.06
C ALA A 176 -2.69 -1.29 -4.91
N LEU A 177 -1.36 -1.21 -4.93
CA LEU A 177 -0.43 -2.03 -4.15
C LEU A 177 0.60 -1.22 -3.36
N SER A 178 0.52 0.11 -3.37
CA SER A 178 1.46 0.98 -2.64
C SER A 178 0.71 2.01 -1.81
N GLU A 179 1.14 2.19 -0.56
CA GLU A 179 0.66 3.24 0.34
C GLU A 179 1.86 3.91 1.02
N PRO A 180 1.78 5.20 1.42
CA PRO A 180 2.85 5.85 2.16
C PRO A 180 3.18 5.10 3.46
N MET A 181 4.46 4.89 3.74
CA MET A 181 4.90 4.31 5.00
C MET A 181 4.77 5.36 6.12
N PRO A 182 4.00 5.11 7.19
CA PRO A 182 3.88 6.08 8.28
C PRO A 182 5.25 6.44 8.88
N GLN A 183 5.49 7.74 9.08
CA GLN A 183 6.73 8.28 9.68
C GLN A 183 8.00 8.01 8.86
N ARG A 184 7.86 7.72 7.56
CA ARG A 184 8.96 7.65 6.60
C ARG A 184 8.58 8.34 5.31
N GLU A 185 9.58 8.85 4.59
CA GLU A 185 9.41 9.24 3.20
C GLU A 185 9.45 7.98 2.34
N GLY A 186 8.50 7.81 1.42
CA GLY A 186 8.45 6.68 0.51
C GLY A 186 7.17 5.85 0.51
N LEU A 187 7.11 4.92 -0.42
CA LEU A 187 5.99 4.02 -0.66
C LEU A 187 6.29 2.61 -0.16
N ALA A 188 5.27 1.98 0.45
CA ALA A 188 5.34 0.62 0.95
C ALA A 188 4.38 -0.31 0.20
N ALA A 189 4.79 -1.55 -0.02
CA ALA A 189 3.91 -2.57 -0.56
C ALA A 189 2.75 -2.84 0.41
N THR A 190 1.53 -2.75 -0.11
CA THR A 190 0.30 -3.07 0.59
C THR A 190 -0.14 -4.49 0.30
N ILE A 191 -0.35 -5.27 1.36
CA ILE A 191 -0.76 -6.67 1.29
C ILE A 191 -2.06 -6.81 2.07
N ASP A 192 -3.08 -7.31 1.38
CA ASP A 192 -4.45 -7.44 1.86
C ASP A 192 -4.82 -8.94 1.86
N PRO A 193 -5.13 -9.54 3.01
CA PRO A 193 -5.46 -10.96 3.10
C PRO A 193 -6.76 -11.32 2.39
N ALA A 194 -7.65 -10.36 2.12
CA ALA A 194 -8.82 -10.59 1.27
C ALA A 194 -8.46 -10.81 -0.20
N ARG A 195 -7.19 -10.58 -0.59
CA ARG A 195 -6.63 -10.80 -1.93
C ARG A 195 -5.43 -11.74 -1.85
N PRO A 196 -5.61 -13.05 -1.66
CA PRO A 196 -4.49 -13.99 -1.53
C PRO A 196 -3.64 -14.15 -2.81
N ASP A 197 -4.15 -13.70 -3.96
CA ASP A 197 -3.44 -13.47 -5.23
C ASP A 197 -2.51 -12.23 -5.17
N ALA A 198 -2.32 -11.63 -4.00
CA ALA A 198 -1.49 -10.46 -3.78
C ALA A 198 -0.01 -10.72 -3.47
N LEU A 199 0.36 -11.99 -3.32
CA LEU A 199 1.68 -12.36 -2.83
C LEU A 199 2.78 -11.88 -3.78
N LEU A 200 3.75 -11.14 -3.26
CA LEU A 200 4.94 -10.72 -4.00
C LEU A 200 5.95 -11.86 -3.93
N THR A 201 6.34 -12.40 -5.08
CA THR A 201 7.21 -13.58 -5.18
C THR A 201 8.34 -13.34 -6.15
N VAL A 202 9.52 -13.86 -5.86
CA VAL A 202 10.57 -13.95 -6.87
C VAL A 202 10.24 -15.16 -7.74
N PRO A 203 10.04 -15.00 -9.07
CA PRO A 203 9.77 -16.12 -9.96
C PRO A 203 10.85 -17.19 -9.80
N GLY A 204 10.44 -18.47 -9.74
CA GLY A 204 11.35 -19.57 -9.45
C GLY A 204 12.56 -19.62 -10.41
N SER A 205 13.73 -19.24 -9.91
CA SER A 205 15.11 -19.51 -10.39
C SER A 205 15.48 -19.34 -11.89
N ALA A 206 14.60 -19.03 -12.84
CA ALA A 206 14.92 -19.28 -14.26
C ALA A 206 14.65 -18.17 -15.29
N SER A 207 14.00 -17.04 -15.00
CA SER A 207 13.63 -16.09 -16.08
C SER A 207 14.18 -14.66 -15.99
N GLY A 208 15.14 -14.37 -15.09
CA GLY A 208 15.70 -13.00 -15.02
C GLY A 208 16.90 -12.79 -14.08
N ALA A 209 17.16 -13.71 -13.14
CA ALA A 209 18.31 -13.58 -12.24
C ALA A 209 19.63 -13.66 -13.01
N LYS A 210 20.52 -12.69 -12.80
CA LYS A 210 21.86 -12.73 -13.39
C LYS A 210 22.65 -13.94 -12.85
N PRO A 211 23.54 -14.58 -13.64
CA PRO A 211 24.31 -15.75 -13.20
C PRO A 211 25.10 -15.54 -11.90
N GLU A 212 25.55 -14.31 -11.66
CA GLU A 212 26.27 -13.85 -10.47
C GLU A 212 25.42 -13.78 -9.19
N ALA A 213 24.09 -13.86 -9.29
CA ALA A 213 23.20 -13.75 -8.15
C ALA A 213 23.24 -14.99 -7.22
N GLY A 214 23.68 -16.15 -7.71
CA GLY A 214 23.73 -17.43 -6.96
C GLY A 214 22.36 -17.91 -6.41
N PRO A 215 22.29 -19.01 -5.65
CA PRO A 215 21.05 -19.47 -5.03
C PRO A 215 20.67 -18.65 -3.79
N PHE A 216 19.40 -18.63 -3.39
CA PHE A 216 19.02 -18.11 -2.08
C PHE A 216 19.77 -18.84 -0.93
N PRO A 217 19.92 -18.23 0.26
CA PRO A 217 20.65 -18.83 1.38
C PRO A 217 20.08 -20.19 1.76
N ALA A 218 20.95 -21.10 2.18
CA ALA A 218 20.60 -22.48 2.54
C ALA A 218 20.79 -22.81 4.04
N ASN A 219 21.50 -21.94 4.78
CA ASN A 219 21.86 -22.10 6.19
C ASN A 219 21.78 -20.73 6.91
N ASP A 220 22.89 -19.97 6.94
CA ASP A 220 22.92 -18.65 7.58
C ASP A 220 22.32 -17.58 6.67
N PHE A 221 21.52 -16.69 7.24
CA PHE A 221 20.99 -15.54 6.52
C PHE A 221 20.56 -14.41 7.46
N THR A 222 20.33 -13.24 6.89
CA THR A 222 19.67 -12.14 7.59
C THR A 222 18.55 -11.58 6.75
N PHE A 223 17.40 -11.34 7.38
CA PHE A 223 16.25 -10.68 6.79
C PHE A 223 15.97 -9.38 7.53
N GLU A 224 15.73 -8.30 6.81
CA GLU A 224 15.40 -6.97 7.33
C GLU A 224 14.24 -6.37 6.54
N ALA A 225 13.35 -5.64 7.20
CA ALA A 225 12.23 -4.93 6.56
C ALA A 225 11.67 -3.84 7.48
N ALA A 226 11.00 -2.85 6.89
CA ALA A 226 10.04 -2.00 7.58
C ALA A 226 8.62 -2.56 7.41
N VAL A 227 7.84 -2.64 8.48
CA VAL A 227 6.50 -3.27 8.45
C VAL A 227 5.47 -2.50 9.26
N VAL A 228 4.21 -2.54 8.82
CA VAL A 228 3.03 -2.15 9.60
C VAL A 228 2.05 -3.31 9.57
N LEU A 229 1.62 -3.78 10.75
CA LEU A 229 0.60 -4.82 10.89
C LEU A 229 -0.78 -4.17 11.07
N ARG A 230 -1.79 -4.55 10.29
CA ARG A 230 -3.16 -4.00 10.34
C ARG A 230 -4.17 -4.90 11.02
N SER A 231 -3.97 -6.22 10.97
CA SER A 231 -4.80 -7.19 11.71
C SER A 231 -3.99 -8.35 12.28
N PHE A 232 -4.40 -8.79 13.47
CA PHE A 232 -3.93 -10.07 13.99
C PHE A 232 -4.59 -11.23 13.23
N PRO A 233 -3.90 -12.37 13.08
CA PRO A 233 -4.51 -13.59 12.57
C PRO A 233 -5.51 -14.15 13.61
N ALA A 234 -6.41 -15.03 13.16
CA ALA A 234 -7.22 -15.84 14.06
C ALA A 234 -6.34 -16.75 14.93
N GLU A 235 -6.85 -17.20 16.07
CA GLU A 235 -6.12 -18.09 16.98
C GLU A 235 -5.65 -19.38 16.25
N GLY A 236 -4.40 -19.77 16.49
CA GLY A 236 -3.75 -20.89 15.79
C GLY A 236 -3.31 -20.61 14.35
N ARG A 237 -3.56 -19.40 13.83
CA ARG A 237 -3.06 -18.93 12.52
C ARG A 237 -1.91 -17.93 12.69
N VAL A 238 -1.25 -17.60 11.58
CA VAL A 238 -0.15 -16.64 11.51
C VAL A 238 -0.32 -15.68 10.34
N ARG A 239 0.25 -14.49 10.45
CA ARG A 239 0.49 -13.55 9.35
C ARG A 239 1.96 -13.64 8.95
N THR A 240 2.26 -14.03 7.72
CA THR A 240 3.65 -14.21 7.26
C THR A 240 4.17 -12.93 6.65
N ILE A 241 5.29 -12.41 7.16
CA ILE A 241 5.98 -11.23 6.62
C ILE A 241 6.77 -11.61 5.37
N ALA A 242 7.58 -12.67 5.50
CA ALA A 242 8.37 -13.20 4.41
C ALA A 242 8.55 -14.71 4.59
N SER A 243 8.68 -15.42 3.47
CA SER A 243 8.97 -16.83 3.47
C SER A 243 9.81 -17.24 2.28
N GLN A 244 10.53 -18.33 2.45
CA GLN A 244 11.07 -19.08 1.34
C GLN A 244 10.70 -20.53 1.57
N GLY A 245 9.51 -20.92 1.09
CA GLY A 245 8.99 -22.27 1.24
C GLY A 245 7.65 -22.41 1.97
N PHE A 246 7.32 -23.68 2.24
CA PHE A 246 6.11 -24.24 2.86
C PHE A 246 4.77 -24.10 2.15
N GLY A 247 4.76 -24.14 0.82
CA GLY A 247 3.55 -24.43 0.02
C GLY A 247 2.97 -25.84 0.21
N SER A 248 3.66 -26.73 0.92
CA SER A 248 3.16 -27.99 1.46
C SER A 248 3.85 -28.29 2.79
N ASP A 249 3.26 -29.14 3.64
CA ASP A 249 3.76 -29.35 5.00
C ASP A 249 5.13 -30.06 5.11
N GLU A 250 5.62 -30.64 4.02
CA GLU A 250 6.88 -31.40 4.00
C GLU A 250 8.05 -30.72 3.29
N SER A 251 7.80 -29.65 2.54
CA SER A 251 8.83 -29.02 1.71
C SER A 251 9.78 -28.16 2.52
N PRO A 252 11.12 -28.26 2.43
CA PRO A 252 12.05 -27.45 3.23
C PRO A 252 11.92 -25.94 2.96
N GLY A 253 12.38 -25.11 3.90
CA GLY A 253 12.30 -23.66 3.83
C GLY A 253 12.29 -22.95 5.18
N TRP A 254 11.87 -21.68 5.17
CA TRP A 254 11.62 -20.89 6.37
C TRP A 254 10.43 -19.91 6.18
N SER A 255 9.79 -19.53 7.28
CA SER A 255 8.81 -18.44 7.34
C SER A 255 9.01 -17.56 8.56
N LEU A 256 8.96 -16.25 8.36
CA LEU A 256 8.93 -15.24 9.40
C LEU A 256 7.48 -14.78 9.59
N ASP A 257 6.96 -15.02 10.78
CA ASP A 257 5.53 -15.00 11.06
C ASP A 257 5.20 -14.12 12.28
N VAL A 258 3.98 -13.63 12.31
CA VAL A 258 3.36 -12.96 13.45
C VAL A 258 2.13 -13.74 13.90
N ASP A 259 2.03 -14.06 15.18
CA ASP A 259 0.89 -14.78 15.75
C ASP A 259 -0.27 -13.87 16.19
N ALA A 260 -1.33 -14.47 16.78
CA ALA A 260 -2.52 -13.76 17.24
C ALA A 260 -2.25 -12.75 18.39
N ALA A 261 -1.10 -12.83 19.05
CA ALA A 261 -0.65 -11.88 20.07
C ALA A 261 0.35 -10.84 19.53
N GLY A 262 0.64 -10.86 18.23
CA GLY A 262 1.62 -9.99 17.61
C GLY A 262 3.06 -10.46 17.77
N ARG A 263 3.33 -11.65 18.32
CA ARG A 263 4.69 -12.15 18.55
C ARG A 263 5.36 -12.55 17.25
N LEU A 264 6.59 -12.09 17.06
CA LEU A 264 7.46 -12.49 15.96
C LEU A 264 8.04 -13.88 16.22
N GLY A 265 7.87 -14.77 15.25
CA GLY A 265 8.42 -16.11 15.27
C GLY A 265 9.03 -16.51 13.93
N LEU A 266 10.07 -17.34 14.00
CA LEU A 266 10.69 -17.98 12.85
C LEU A 266 10.36 -19.47 12.86
N LYS A 267 9.85 -19.98 11.75
CA LYS A 267 9.74 -21.43 11.50
C LYS A 267 10.76 -21.82 10.44
N VAL A 268 11.53 -22.87 10.71
CA VAL A 268 12.50 -23.43 9.76
C VAL A 268 12.27 -24.93 9.65
N ARG A 269 12.23 -25.46 8.43
CA ARG A 269 12.26 -26.92 8.20
C ARG A 269 13.29 -27.23 7.12
N GLY A 270 13.96 -28.36 7.28
CA GLY A 270 15.07 -28.74 6.43
C GLY A 270 15.45 -30.20 6.65
N ALA A 271 16.65 -30.55 6.22
CA ALA A 271 17.22 -31.86 6.49
C ALA A 271 18.70 -31.77 6.82
N ARG A 272 19.15 -32.64 7.73
CA ARG A 272 20.57 -32.91 7.98
C ARG A 272 20.98 -34.17 7.23
N LYS A 273 22.17 -34.15 6.64
CA LYS A 273 22.77 -35.35 6.05
C LYS A 273 23.43 -36.19 7.14
N ASP A 274 23.10 -37.47 7.16
CA ASP A 274 23.77 -38.49 7.97
C ASP A 274 24.16 -39.65 7.04
N GLY A 275 25.40 -39.61 6.54
CA GLY A 275 25.83 -40.42 5.40
C GLY A 275 25.00 -40.13 4.14
N GLU A 276 24.37 -41.17 3.58
CA GLU A 276 23.41 -41.05 2.46
C GLU A 276 21.98 -40.71 2.90
N THR A 277 21.68 -40.82 4.20
CA THR A 277 20.33 -40.61 4.74
C THR A 277 20.09 -39.12 4.99
N LYS A 278 18.91 -38.63 4.61
CA LYS A 278 18.44 -37.27 4.95
C LYS A 278 17.46 -37.36 6.10
N ILE A 279 17.81 -36.77 7.24
CA ILE A 279 16.96 -36.73 8.44
C ILE A 279 16.22 -35.38 8.46
N PRO A 280 14.88 -35.35 8.41
CA PRO A 280 14.11 -34.11 8.45
C PRO A 280 14.20 -33.46 9.84
N ILE A 281 14.42 -32.15 9.88
CA ILE A 281 14.53 -31.36 11.12
C ILE A 281 13.67 -30.12 11.00
N ARG A 282 13.05 -29.74 12.11
CA ARG A 282 12.17 -28.56 12.23
C ARG A 282 12.53 -27.78 13.49
N ALA A 283 12.40 -26.47 13.41
CA ALA A 283 12.49 -25.59 14.58
C ALA A 283 11.43 -24.49 14.47
N GLU A 284 10.79 -24.19 15.60
CA GLU A 284 9.96 -23.00 15.78
C GLU A 284 10.61 -22.17 16.89
N ILE A 285 10.89 -20.91 16.58
CA ILE A 285 11.72 -20.01 17.39
C ILE A 285 10.92 -18.74 17.62
N ASP A 286 10.55 -18.47 18.87
CA ASP A 286 9.80 -17.27 19.28
C ASP A 286 10.70 -16.36 20.13
N ALA A 287 10.74 -15.08 19.78
CA ALA A 287 11.59 -14.08 20.42
C ALA A 287 10.91 -13.34 21.60
N GLY A 288 9.61 -13.50 21.78
CA GLY A 288 8.78 -12.71 22.69
C GLY A 288 8.61 -11.24 22.28
N LEU A 289 9.17 -10.83 21.14
CA LEU A 289 9.05 -9.48 20.60
C LEU A 289 7.70 -9.35 19.88
N CYS A 290 6.90 -8.37 20.29
CA CYS A 290 5.54 -8.18 19.78
C CYS A 290 5.45 -6.90 18.93
N LEU A 291 4.79 -7.03 17.78
CA LEU A 291 4.35 -5.90 16.95
C LEU A 291 2.95 -5.47 17.36
N ALA A 292 2.75 -4.17 17.52
CA ALA A 292 1.43 -3.59 17.73
C ALA A 292 0.75 -3.28 16.39
N LEU A 293 -0.58 -3.30 16.37
CA LEU A 293 -1.35 -2.90 15.19
C LEU A 293 -1.11 -1.42 14.87
N GLU A 294 -1.08 -1.10 13.57
CA GLU A 294 -0.98 0.24 12.99
C GLU A 294 0.27 1.02 13.41
N ARG A 295 1.29 0.34 13.92
CA ARG A 295 2.59 0.95 14.25
C ARG A 295 3.65 0.52 13.25
N PRO A 296 4.45 1.47 12.71
CA PRO A 296 5.57 1.14 11.85
C PRO A 296 6.74 0.63 12.69
N TYR A 297 7.29 -0.53 12.30
CA TYR A 297 8.49 -1.10 12.91
C TYR A 297 9.53 -1.41 11.86
N ALA A 298 10.80 -1.09 12.14
CA ALA A 298 11.92 -1.72 11.46
C ALA A 298 12.25 -3.03 12.19
N ILE A 299 12.31 -4.12 11.46
CA ILE A 299 12.55 -5.46 11.99
C ILE A 299 13.77 -6.09 11.32
N ALA A 300 14.53 -6.86 12.10
CA ALA A 300 15.64 -7.65 11.61
C ALA A 300 15.71 -9.02 12.30
N LEU A 301 16.14 -10.01 11.52
CA LEU A 301 16.29 -11.40 11.92
C LEU A 301 17.59 -11.94 11.33
N ALA A 302 18.60 -12.21 12.17
CA ALA A 302 19.83 -12.89 11.76
C ALA A 302 19.86 -14.33 12.28
N VAL A 303 19.86 -15.29 11.35
CA VAL A 303 19.79 -16.73 11.63
C VAL A 303 21.16 -17.36 11.45
N ARG A 304 21.69 -17.99 12.51
CA ARG A 304 23.04 -18.59 12.57
C ARG A 304 22.90 -20.10 12.80
N VAL A 305 23.22 -20.91 11.78
CA VAL A 305 23.01 -22.37 11.76
C VAL A 305 24.34 -23.13 11.66
N VAL A 306 25.30 -22.60 10.89
CA VAL A 306 26.53 -23.32 10.51
C VAL A 306 27.45 -23.56 11.71
N ASP A 307 27.61 -22.58 12.59
CA ASP A 307 28.46 -22.71 13.77
C ASP A 307 27.75 -23.50 14.87
N ALA A 308 28.19 -24.75 15.08
CA ALA A 308 27.61 -25.65 16.08
C ALA A 308 27.72 -25.11 17.53
N GLY A 309 28.71 -24.27 17.82
CA GLY A 309 28.89 -23.66 19.14
C GLY A 309 28.03 -22.42 19.38
N ASP A 310 27.41 -21.88 18.32
CA ASP A 310 26.75 -20.58 18.34
C ASP A 310 25.45 -20.54 17.51
N ARG A 311 24.68 -21.63 17.55
CA ARG A 311 23.38 -21.71 16.86
C ARG A 311 22.34 -20.84 17.53
N ARG A 312 22.05 -19.69 16.92
CA ARG A 312 21.14 -18.70 17.48
C ARG A 312 20.45 -17.89 16.39
N VAL A 313 19.32 -17.32 16.78
CA VAL A 313 18.65 -16.26 16.03
C VAL A 313 18.70 -14.99 16.85
N ASP A 314 19.21 -13.92 16.24
CA ASP A 314 19.19 -12.56 16.78
C ASP A 314 18.00 -11.82 16.14
N PHE A 315 17.01 -11.46 16.95
CA PHE A 315 15.87 -10.62 16.56
C PHE A 315 16.07 -9.19 17.05
N GLN A 316 15.69 -8.23 16.23
CA GLN A 316 15.69 -6.82 16.59
C GLN A 316 14.46 -6.13 16.02
N ILE A 317 13.77 -5.35 16.84
CA ILE A 317 12.69 -4.46 16.40
C ILE A 317 12.93 -3.04 16.89
N ARG A 318 12.63 -2.04 16.08
CA ARG A 318 12.65 -0.61 16.43
C ARG A 318 11.32 0.01 16.03
N ASP A 319 10.63 0.63 16.97
CA ASP A 319 9.40 1.39 16.69
C ASP A 319 9.80 2.65 15.90
N LEU A 320 9.26 2.81 14.71
CA LEU A 320 9.55 3.96 13.83
C LEU A 320 8.62 5.14 14.10
N SER A 321 7.60 4.97 14.96
CA SER A 321 6.75 6.09 15.38
C SER A 321 7.39 7.01 16.42
N ASP A 322 8.51 6.58 16.99
CA ASP A 322 9.28 7.30 17.98
C ASP A 322 10.75 7.31 17.54
N ASN A 323 11.23 8.47 17.09
CA ASN A 323 12.60 8.64 16.58
C ASN A 323 13.68 8.34 17.64
N ASP A 324 13.32 8.40 18.93
CA ASP A 324 14.22 8.13 20.05
C ASP A 324 14.05 6.70 20.60
N ALA A 325 13.15 5.89 20.02
CA ALA A 325 12.91 4.53 20.49
C ALA A 325 14.15 3.63 20.32
N ALA A 326 14.67 3.16 21.45
CA ALA A 326 15.73 2.17 21.45
C ALA A 326 15.26 0.86 20.80
N ALA A 327 16.13 0.25 20.01
CA ALA A 327 15.86 -1.06 19.43
C ALA A 327 15.73 -2.12 20.54
N ARG A 328 14.66 -2.92 20.48
CA ARG A 328 14.43 -4.06 21.35
C ARG A 328 15.06 -5.28 20.71
N LEU A 329 15.92 -5.98 21.46
CA LEU A 329 16.64 -7.15 20.97
C LEU A 329 16.25 -8.40 21.75
N ALA A 330 16.24 -9.53 21.07
CA ALA A 330 16.07 -10.85 21.67
C ALA A 330 16.97 -11.86 20.93
N THR A 331 17.56 -12.78 21.67
CA THR A 331 18.40 -13.84 21.11
C THR A 331 17.92 -15.18 21.61
N VAL A 332 17.69 -16.10 20.67
CA VAL A 332 17.14 -17.42 20.98
C VAL A 332 18.07 -18.47 20.39
N THR A 333 18.54 -19.40 21.23
CA THR A 333 19.33 -20.55 20.78
C THR A 333 18.41 -21.62 20.18
N HIS A 334 18.91 -22.36 19.19
CA HIS A 334 18.10 -23.40 18.54
C HIS A 334 18.88 -24.67 18.20
N GLY A 335 18.15 -25.79 18.12
CA GLY A 335 18.71 -27.10 17.76
C GLY A 335 18.81 -27.36 16.26
N PHE A 336 18.29 -26.48 15.39
CA PHE A 336 18.32 -26.69 13.94
C PHE A 336 19.77 -26.72 13.42
N ASP A 337 20.17 -27.85 12.84
CA ASP A 337 21.53 -28.13 12.37
C ASP A 337 21.58 -28.71 10.95
N GLY A 338 20.48 -28.56 10.21
CA GLY A 338 20.34 -28.99 8.82
C GLY A 338 20.46 -27.84 7.83
N SER A 339 20.22 -28.15 6.56
CA SER A 339 20.03 -27.15 5.51
C SER A 339 18.54 -26.96 5.24
N HIS A 340 18.14 -25.69 5.09
CA HIS A 340 16.79 -25.29 4.67
C HIS A 340 16.75 -24.95 3.17
N ALA A 341 17.71 -25.43 2.37
CA ALA A 341 17.73 -25.22 0.94
C ALA A 341 16.41 -25.67 0.30
N THR A 342 15.83 -24.81 -0.53
CA THR A 342 14.54 -25.07 -1.19
C THR A 342 14.53 -24.48 -2.59
N SER A 343 13.81 -25.13 -3.50
CA SER A 343 13.52 -24.61 -4.84
C SER A 343 12.23 -23.80 -4.88
N GLN A 344 11.52 -23.68 -3.76
CA GLN A 344 10.30 -22.88 -3.67
C GLN A 344 10.63 -21.39 -3.79
N PRO A 345 9.71 -20.59 -4.37
CA PRO A 345 9.91 -19.16 -4.55
C PRO A 345 10.05 -18.46 -3.19
N PHE A 346 10.88 -17.43 -3.18
CA PHE A 346 10.85 -16.44 -2.10
C PHE A 346 9.58 -15.61 -2.22
N ALA A 347 8.93 -15.33 -1.10
CA ALA A 347 7.68 -14.61 -1.04
C ALA A 347 7.68 -13.57 0.08
N ILE A 348 7.10 -12.41 -0.18
CA ILE A 348 6.82 -11.34 0.78
C ILE A 348 5.30 -11.26 0.93
N GLY A 349 4.85 -11.21 2.19
CA GLY A 349 3.45 -11.04 2.54
C GLY A 349 2.61 -12.30 2.64
N GLY A 350 3.24 -13.46 2.77
CA GLY A 350 2.53 -14.73 2.81
C GLY A 350 3.45 -15.91 2.52
N ARG A 351 2.83 -17.09 2.41
CA ARG A 351 3.51 -18.32 1.99
C ARG A 351 2.94 -18.75 0.64
N SER A 352 3.83 -19.04 -0.31
CA SER A 352 3.43 -19.49 -1.64
C SER A 352 2.61 -20.77 -1.52
N GLY A 353 1.39 -20.80 -2.09
CA GLY A 353 0.48 -21.96 -2.01
C GLY A 353 -0.36 -22.06 -0.72
N CYS A 354 -0.27 -21.09 0.20
CA CYS A 354 -1.09 -21.06 1.42
C CYS A 354 -1.82 -19.71 1.56
N GLY A 355 -3.11 -19.67 1.23
CA GLY A 355 -3.93 -18.44 1.30
C GLY A 355 -4.27 -17.97 2.72
N ASP A 356 -4.10 -18.83 3.73
CA ASP A 356 -4.50 -18.56 5.11
C ASP A 356 -3.46 -17.81 5.95
N SER A 357 -2.26 -17.54 5.40
CA SER A 357 -1.17 -16.86 6.11
C SER A 357 -0.79 -15.50 5.53
N SER A 358 -1.60 -14.94 4.63
CA SER A 358 -1.34 -13.64 4.00
C SER A 358 -1.15 -12.54 5.05
N TRP A 359 -0.15 -11.69 4.84
CA TRP A 359 0.06 -10.46 5.61
C TRP A 359 -1.13 -9.52 5.45
N ASP A 360 -1.34 -8.69 6.47
CA ASP A 360 -2.30 -7.60 6.41
C ASP A 360 -1.61 -6.32 6.86
N GLY A 361 -1.26 -5.48 5.90
CA GLY A 361 -0.59 -4.20 6.15
C GLY A 361 0.51 -3.86 5.15
N LEU A 362 1.50 -3.12 5.64
CA LEU A 362 2.55 -2.52 4.82
C LEU A 362 3.87 -3.25 5.02
N ILE A 363 4.65 -3.38 3.95
CA ILE A 363 6.02 -3.88 3.97
C ILE A 363 6.87 -3.01 3.05
N ASP A 364 8.04 -2.59 3.52
CA ASP A 364 9.00 -1.78 2.77
C ASP A 364 10.45 -2.11 3.16
N GLU A 365 11.42 -1.60 2.39
CA GLU A 365 12.87 -1.75 2.58
C GLU A 365 13.31 -3.19 2.87
N VAL A 366 12.81 -4.12 2.09
CA VAL A 366 13.08 -5.54 2.31
C VAL A 366 14.49 -5.87 1.86
N ARG A 367 15.31 -6.41 2.76
CA ARG A 367 16.67 -6.83 2.48
C ARG A 367 16.89 -8.27 2.90
N LEU A 368 17.52 -9.05 2.03
CA LEU A 368 17.96 -10.41 2.34
C LEU A 368 19.47 -10.52 2.13
N SER A 369 20.17 -11.06 3.13
CA SER A 369 21.62 -11.28 3.09
C SER A 369 21.98 -12.74 3.33
N ARG A 370 23.07 -13.21 2.70
CA ARG A 370 23.53 -14.61 2.73
C ARG A 370 24.37 -14.96 3.96
N ARG A 371 24.49 -14.04 4.92
CA ARG A 371 25.22 -14.20 6.18
C ARG A 371 24.34 -13.78 7.36
N ALA A 372 24.60 -14.35 8.53
CA ALA A 372 24.07 -13.86 9.79
C ALA A 372 24.84 -12.60 10.23
N LEU A 373 24.25 -11.42 10.04
CA LEU A 373 24.82 -10.14 10.45
C LEU A 373 25.06 -10.12 11.98
N GLN A 374 26.02 -9.32 12.42
CA GLN A 374 26.18 -9.03 13.84
C GLN A 374 25.16 -7.97 14.29
N ARG A 375 24.84 -7.94 15.58
CA ARG A 375 23.83 -7.02 16.14
C ARG A 375 24.09 -5.55 15.81
N ALA A 376 25.35 -5.13 15.78
CA ALA A 376 25.71 -3.74 15.45
C ALA A 376 25.45 -3.38 13.98
N GLU A 377 25.37 -4.39 13.10
CA GLU A 377 25.20 -4.24 11.66
C GLU A 377 23.72 -4.24 11.24
N LEU A 378 22.82 -4.72 12.10
CA LEU A 378 21.39 -4.78 11.85
C LEU A 378 20.75 -3.38 11.82
N LEU A 379 19.83 -3.17 10.88
CA LEU A 379 19.04 -1.95 10.71
C LEU A 379 19.87 -0.67 10.49
N GLN A 380 21.08 -0.81 9.95
CA GLN A 380 21.94 0.33 9.59
C GLN A 380 21.58 0.87 8.20
N GLU A 381 21.36 2.19 8.10
CA GLU A 381 20.97 2.88 6.85
C GLU A 381 22.07 2.85 5.79
N GLN A 382 23.33 2.97 6.21
CA GLN A 382 24.50 2.85 5.36
C GLN A 382 24.92 1.38 5.35
N GLY A 383 24.56 0.68 4.26
CA GLY A 383 24.69 -0.77 4.12
C GLY A 383 25.98 -1.33 4.70
N SER A 384 25.85 -2.05 5.82
CA SER A 384 26.89 -2.98 6.24
C SER A 384 26.98 -4.12 5.22
N ALA A 385 28.02 -4.03 4.40
CA ALA A 385 28.67 -5.10 3.64
C ALA A 385 28.03 -5.55 2.30
N GLY A 386 28.44 -4.86 1.23
CA GLY A 386 28.88 -5.44 -0.05
C GLY A 386 28.25 -6.76 -0.52
N ASP A 387 29.11 -7.67 -1.01
CA ASP A 387 28.78 -8.90 -1.77
C ASP A 387 27.86 -9.92 -1.05
N ALA A 388 27.46 -9.65 0.20
CA ALA A 388 26.60 -10.51 1.00
C ALA A 388 25.10 -10.30 0.75
N VAL A 389 24.69 -9.15 0.19
CA VAL A 389 23.28 -8.87 -0.12
C VAL A 389 22.83 -9.73 -1.30
N VAL A 390 21.81 -10.53 -1.03
CA VAL A 390 21.21 -11.47 -1.98
C VAL A 390 20.19 -10.76 -2.85
N ALA A 391 19.37 -9.90 -2.23
CA ALA A 391 18.39 -9.05 -2.89
C ALA A 391 17.99 -7.92 -1.94
N ALA A 392 17.60 -6.78 -2.50
CA ALA A 392 17.01 -5.68 -1.76
C ALA A 392 15.86 -5.08 -2.58
N TRP A 393 14.72 -4.81 -1.95
CA TRP A 393 13.54 -4.30 -2.63
C TRP A 393 13.00 -3.08 -1.89
N THR A 394 12.75 -2.03 -2.66
CA THR A 394 11.95 -0.88 -2.24
C THR A 394 10.70 -0.84 -3.12
N PHE A 395 9.67 -0.14 -2.66
CA PHE A 395 8.40 -0.05 -3.38
C PHE A 395 8.15 1.35 -3.96
N GLU A 396 9.23 2.09 -4.17
CA GLU A 396 9.26 3.42 -4.75
C GLU A 396 8.95 3.45 -6.25
N GLU A 397 8.55 4.62 -6.75
CA GLU A 397 8.32 4.86 -8.18
C GLU A 397 9.61 4.76 -9.00
N THR A 398 10.76 5.14 -8.42
CA THR A 398 12.08 5.09 -9.06
C THR A 398 13.04 4.27 -8.20
N PRO A 399 13.72 3.24 -8.74
CA PRO A 399 13.82 2.86 -10.17
C PRO A 399 12.64 2.02 -10.70
N GLY A 400 11.67 1.68 -9.84
CA GLY A 400 10.46 0.95 -10.21
C GLY A 400 9.94 0.10 -9.04
N PHE A 401 8.64 -0.12 -9.01
CA PHE A 401 8.00 -0.88 -7.92
C PHE A 401 8.53 -2.31 -7.85
N ALA A 402 9.00 -2.70 -6.66
CA ALA A 402 9.45 -4.06 -6.35
C ALA A 402 10.64 -4.55 -7.21
N VAL A 403 11.42 -3.61 -7.76
CA VAL A 403 12.69 -3.86 -8.45
C VAL A 403 13.79 -4.19 -7.44
N ASP A 404 14.66 -5.12 -7.79
CA ASP A 404 15.82 -5.48 -6.98
C ASP A 404 16.90 -4.38 -7.07
N THR A 405 16.94 -3.53 -6.05
CA THR A 405 17.90 -2.43 -5.92
C THR A 405 19.33 -2.90 -5.65
N ALA A 406 19.53 -4.17 -5.27
CA ALA A 406 20.86 -4.77 -5.20
C ALA A 406 21.43 -5.16 -6.58
N GLY A 407 20.65 -5.02 -7.66
CA GLY A 407 21.09 -5.21 -9.04
C GLY A 407 21.37 -6.67 -9.42
N ARG A 408 20.83 -7.64 -8.66
CA ARG A 408 21.00 -9.09 -8.87
C ARG A 408 19.92 -9.70 -9.78
N GLY A 409 18.96 -8.89 -10.23
CA GLY A 409 17.91 -9.29 -11.17
C GLY A 409 16.84 -10.16 -10.52
N ARG A 410 16.54 -9.92 -9.25
CA ARG A 410 15.56 -10.68 -8.46
C ARG A 410 14.28 -9.89 -8.22
N ASP A 411 13.78 -9.23 -9.26
CA ASP A 411 12.56 -8.42 -9.16
C ASP A 411 11.38 -9.27 -8.67
N LEU A 412 10.55 -8.67 -7.83
CA LEU A 412 9.36 -9.33 -7.30
C LEU A 412 8.22 -9.26 -8.30
N VAL A 413 7.47 -10.34 -8.40
CA VAL A 413 6.29 -10.50 -9.25
C VAL A 413 5.12 -10.98 -8.41
N ARG A 414 3.93 -10.44 -8.68
CA ARG A 414 2.71 -10.80 -7.96
C ARG A 414 2.13 -12.12 -8.48
N GLY A 415 1.96 -13.12 -7.61
CA GLY A 415 1.49 -14.46 -7.98
C GLY A 415 0.02 -14.48 -8.42
N GLY A 416 -0.29 -15.07 -9.58
CA GLY A 416 -1.66 -15.22 -10.10
C GLY A 416 -2.02 -14.29 -11.25
N LEU A 417 -1.28 -13.18 -11.41
CA LEU A 417 -1.12 -12.54 -12.70
C LEU A 417 0.20 -13.04 -13.30
N GLN A 418 0.13 -13.79 -14.41
CA GLN A 418 0.97 -13.27 -15.49
C GLN A 418 0.49 -11.85 -15.65
N VAL A 419 1.30 -10.88 -15.21
CA VAL A 419 1.19 -9.55 -15.77
C VAL A 419 1.59 -9.79 -17.22
N ALA A 420 0.63 -10.23 -18.03
CA ALA A 420 0.56 -9.73 -19.38
C ALA A 420 0.76 -8.24 -19.16
N PRO A 421 1.85 -7.63 -19.68
CA PRO A 421 2.12 -6.22 -19.51
C PRO A 421 0.78 -5.54 -19.68
N VAL A 422 0.34 -4.76 -18.68
CA VAL A 422 -0.93 -4.02 -18.77
C VAL A 422 -0.96 -3.50 -20.19
N LYS A 423 -1.90 -4.03 -21.01
CA LYS A 423 -1.77 -3.97 -22.49
C LYS A 423 -1.59 -2.54 -22.99
N ASP A 424 -1.93 -1.59 -22.11
CA ASP A 424 -1.80 -0.16 -22.29
C ASP A 424 -1.57 0.58 -20.94
N LEU A 425 -0.32 0.57 -20.46
CA LEU A 425 0.09 1.33 -19.24
C LEU A 425 -0.19 2.82 -19.37
N ARG A 426 0.08 3.38 -20.55
CA ARG A 426 -0.17 4.79 -20.83
C ARG A 426 -1.65 5.13 -20.73
N GLY A 427 -2.53 4.22 -21.15
CA GLY A 427 -3.97 4.38 -20.99
C GLY A 427 -4.43 4.37 -19.55
N TYR A 428 -3.83 3.51 -18.72
CA TYR A 428 -4.13 3.47 -17.29
C TYR A 428 -3.67 4.76 -16.58
N GLU A 429 -2.44 5.22 -16.82
CA GLU A 429 -1.95 6.48 -16.25
C GLU A 429 -2.74 7.70 -16.76
N ALA A 430 -3.12 7.72 -18.04
CA ALA A 430 -4.02 8.76 -18.56
C ALA A 430 -5.38 8.77 -17.83
N LEU A 431 -5.90 7.59 -17.47
CA LEU A 431 -7.13 7.45 -16.68
C LEU A 431 -6.93 7.94 -15.24
N VAL A 432 -5.77 7.69 -14.64
CA VAL A 432 -5.40 8.24 -13.33
C VAL A 432 -5.41 9.78 -13.38
N ASP A 433 -4.76 10.38 -14.37
CA ASP A 433 -4.73 11.82 -14.56
C ASP A 433 -6.14 12.40 -14.74
N LEU A 434 -7.00 11.72 -15.51
CA LEU A 434 -8.39 12.13 -15.67
C LEU A 434 -9.12 12.10 -14.32
N CYS A 435 -8.99 11.01 -13.57
CA CYS A 435 -9.61 10.89 -12.24
C CYS A 435 -9.12 11.99 -11.29
N HIS A 436 -7.83 12.36 -11.36
CA HIS A 436 -7.27 13.44 -10.57
C HIS A 436 -7.86 14.80 -10.94
N VAL A 437 -7.97 15.11 -12.23
CA VAL A 437 -8.63 16.32 -12.73
C VAL A 437 -10.09 16.37 -12.25
N LEU A 438 -10.82 15.26 -12.32
CA LEU A 438 -12.22 15.20 -11.91
C LEU A 438 -12.39 15.43 -10.39
N LEU A 439 -11.54 14.84 -9.54
CA LEU A 439 -11.55 15.08 -8.09
C LEU A 439 -11.12 16.51 -7.71
N ASN A 440 -10.48 17.24 -8.62
CA ASN A 440 -10.11 18.65 -8.44
C ASN A 440 -11.13 19.61 -9.06
N SER A 441 -12.19 19.10 -9.71
CA SER A 441 -13.15 19.93 -10.43
C SER A 441 -14.11 20.67 -9.49
N SER A 442 -14.64 21.80 -9.97
CA SER A 442 -15.70 22.54 -9.26
C SER A 442 -16.94 21.67 -9.04
N ASP A 443 -17.30 20.82 -10.01
CA ASP A 443 -18.46 19.92 -9.90
C ASP A 443 -18.31 18.88 -8.78
N PHE A 444 -17.07 18.58 -8.37
CA PHE A 444 -16.81 17.71 -7.23
C PHE A 444 -16.87 18.47 -5.89
N LEU A 445 -16.36 19.71 -5.84
CA LEU A 445 -16.24 20.49 -4.61
C LEU A 445 -17.51 21.29 -4.26
N TYR A 446 -18.42 21.48 -5.21
CA TYR A 446 -19.63 22.28 -5.04
C TYR A 446 -20.85 21.45 -5.38
N VAL A 447 -21.91 21.61 -4.58
CA VAL A 447 -23.22 21.01 -4.85
C VAL A 447 -24.23 22.09 -5.19
N ASP A 448 -24.90 21.90 -6.33
CA ASP A 448 -25.94 22.79 -6.85
C ASP A 448 -27.36 22.46 -6.41
#